data_AF-T0FF63-F1
#
_entry.id   AF-T0FF63-F1
#
_cell.length_a   1.000
_cell.length_b   1.000
_cell.length_c   1.000
_cell.angle_alpha   90.00
_cell.angle_beta   90.00
_cell.angle_gamma   90.00
#
_symmetry.space_group_name_H-M   'P 1'
#
loop_
_entity.id
_entity.type
_entity.pdbx_description
1 polymer ?
#
loop_
_entity_poly.entity_id
_entity_poly.type
_entity_poly.pdbx_seq_one_letter_code
_entity_poly.pdbx_strand_id
1 'polypeptide(L)'
;MNNYWQIASGGFGRYFSHIFLDYGIAFVGDQKFVDIILTVKEGDRIILKEGKTIKAVGVIEKRNGKVNGSNDLKFLSDIDGWLMPGYCFVKYYIPKNPLPEPSLTIATITGINKDEIKNIVDDLINNLTPKETYLPLPNPTNDVRDFDIIEELVKFGLSPSRSKKVSEQISRIRLLASYYYRNISWDEVREHETRSFLVIPLLLALGWPEQNIKIEYPNPSGKIDIAIFNKPFKSKEISNSECKIIIETKGFDKGLGLALSQAEGYSKHFPKLELIALTNGYCYKIFKFKNEKWELDSYINLLNPQDKYPIFPSISGALNTLQNLLPK
;
A
#
# COMPACT_ATOMS: atom_id res chain seq x y z
N MET A 1 -4.59 -31.14 -20.54
CA MET A 1 -5.70 -30.26 -20.18
C MET A 1 -5.13 -29.14 -19.33
N ASN A 2 -5.48 -27.90 -19.64
CA ASN A 2 -5.03 -26.74 -18.87
C ASN A 2 -5.91 -26.61 -17.64
N ASN A 3 -5.30 -26.30 -16.49
CA ASN A 3 -6.07 -25.99 -15.29
C ASN A 3 -6.59 -24.55 -15.35
N TYR A 4 -7.66 -24.31 -14.60
CA TYR A 4 -8.27 -22.99 -14.47
C TYR A 4 -8.19 -22.55 -13.02
N TRP A 5 -7.78 -21.30 -12.82
CA TRP A 5 -7.54 -20.71 -11.52
C TRP A 5 -8.31 -19.40 -11.39
N GLN A 6 -8.71 -19.03 -10.18
CA GLN A 6 -9.10 -17.66 -9.85
C GLN A 6 -8.15 -17.11 -8.80
N ILE A 7 -7.81 -15.84 -8.92
CA ILE A 7 -6.99 -15.12 -7.95
C ILE A 7 -7.61 -13.75 -7.63
N ALA A 8 -7.71 -13.43 -6.34
CA ALA A 8 -8.14 -12.14 -5.87
C ALA A 8 -6.98 -11.14 -5.92
N SER A 9 -7.22 -9.93 -6.41
CA SER A 9 -6.24 -8.83 -6.39
C SER A 9 -6.18 -8.11 -5.04
N GLY A 10 -6.66 -8.74 -3.96
CA GLY A 10 -6.79 -8.18 -2.62
C GLY A 10 -8.18 -8.36 -2.01
N GLY A 11 -8.33 -7.94 -0.75
CA GLY A 11 -9.59 -7.92 0.00
C GLY A 11 -9.56 -6.86 1.11
N PHE A 12 -10.70 -6.55 1.74
CA PHE A 12 -10.78 -5.56 2.85
C PHE A 12 -10.21 -4.17 2.49
N GLY A 13 -10.56 -3.64 1.31
CA GLY A 13 -10.08 -2.35 0.83
C GLY A 13 -8.67 -2.35 0.22
N ARG A 14 -8.09 -3.53 0.02
CA ARG A 14 -6.88 -3.75 -0.78
C ARG A 14 -7.28 -4.05 -2.22
N TYR A 15 -6.88 -3.18 -3.15
CA TYR A 15 -7.12 -3.34 -4.58
C TYR A 15 -5.82 -3.15 -5.35
N PHE A 16 -5.12 -4.26 -5.58
CA PHE A 16 -3.81 -4.28 -6.22
C PHE A 16 -3.88 -4.71 -7.69
N SER A 17 -5.06 -4.76 -8.30
CA SER A 17 -5.23 -5.24 -9.69
C SER A 17 -4.31 -4.51 -10.67
N HIS A 18 -4.07 -3.22 -10.47
CA HIS A 18 -3.08 -2.46 -11.23
C HIS A 18 -1.67 -3.07 -11.18
N ILE A 19 -1.16 -3.50 -10.03
CA ILE A 19 0.16 -4.15 -9.90
C ILE A 19 0.23 -5.46 -10.70
N PHE A 20 -0.84 -6.27 -10.65
CA PHE A 20 -0.92 -7.51 -11.41
C PHE A 20 -0.83 -7.23 -12.92
N LEU A 21 -1.61 -6.25 -13.38
CA LEU A 21 -1.72 -5.90 -14.79
C LEU A 21 -0.50 -5.14 -15.32
N ASP A 22 0.11 -4.28 -14.51
CA ASP A 22 1.27 -3.48 -14.88
C ASP A 22 2.48 -4.37 -15.13
N TYR A 23 2.74 -5.34 -14.25
CA TYR A 23 3.89 -6.24 -14.35
C TYR A 23 3.59 -7.57 -15.03
N GLY A 24 2.32 -7.85 -15.31
CA GLY A 24 1.89 -9.11 -15.92
C GLY A 24 2.19 -10.31 -15.02
N ILE A 25 1.90 -10.17 -13.74
CA ILE A 25 2.12 -11.21 -12.72
C ILE A 25 0.86 -11.42 -11.91
N ALA A 26 0.70 -12.64 -11.40
CA ALA A 26 -0.18 -12.94 -10.29
C ALA A 26 0.68 -13.21 -9.06
N PHE A 27 0.31 -12.68 -7.91
CA PHE A 27 1.07 -12.88 -6.67
C PHE A 27 0.17 -13.11 -5.45
N VAL A 28 0.73 -13.80 -4.46
CA VAL A 28 0.04 -14.19 -3.23
C VAL A 28 0.96 -14.12 -2.01
N GLY A 29 0.37 -13.81 -0.87
CA GLY A 29 0.95 -13.96 0.47
C GLY A 29 0.43 -15.23 1.15
N ASP A 30 0.88 -15.50 2.38
CA ASP A 30 0.56 -16.70 3.18
C ASP A 30 1.07 -18.01 2.53
N GLN A 31 1.80 -18.82 3.31
CA GLN A 31 2.46 -20.03 2.82
C GLN A 31 1.49 -20.98 2.09
N LYS A 32 0.25 -21.13 2.57
CA LYS A 32 -0.71 -22.04 1.94
C LYS A 32 -1.07 -21.64 0.51
N PHE A 33 -1.11 -20.33 0.22
CA PHE A 33 -1.42 -19.83 -1.13
C PHE A 33 -0.16 -19.81 -1.99
N VAL A 34 1.01 -19.57 -1.39
CA VAL A 34 2.31 -19.73 -2.06
C VAL A 34 2.47 -21.17 -2.55
N ASP A 35 2.13 -22.17 -1.74
CA ASP A 35 2.19 -23.57 -2.17
C ASP A 35 1.28 -23.83 -3.37
N ILE A 36 0.07 -23.24 -3.41
CA ILE A 36 -0.85 -23.34 -4.54
C ILE A 36 -0.29 -22.67 -5.79
N ILE A 37 0.21 -21.43 -5.70
CA ILE A 37 0.68 -20.69 -6.89
C ILE A 37 1.91 -21.37 -7.51
N LEU A 38 2.71 -22.09 -6.73
CA LEU A 38 3.85 -22.87 -7.24
C LEU A 38 3.42 -24.12 -8.04
N THR A 39 2.15 -24.56 -7.92
CA THR A 39 1.63 -25.69 -8.71
C THR A 39 1.14 -25.31 -10.11
N VAL A 40 0.96 -24.01 -10.39
CA VAL A 40 0.47 -23.54 -11.70
C VAL A 40 1.48 -23.85 -12.81
N LYS A 41 0.98 -24.16 -14.00
CA LYS A 41 1.81 -24.55 -15.15
C LYS A 41 1.64 -23.60 -16.31
N GLU A 42 2.64 -23.55 -17.18
CA GLU A 42 2.54 -22.84 -18.46
C GLU A 42 1.31 -23.35 -19.24
N GLY A 43 0.52 -22.42 -19.78
CA GLY A 43 -0.74 -22.70 -20.48
C GLY A 43 -1.98 -22.77 -19.57
N ASP A 44 -1.83 -22.86 -18.24
CA ASP A 44 -2.97 -22.73 -17.33
C ASP A 44 -3.65 -21.37 -17.50
N ARG A 45 -4.93 -21.30 -17.17
CA ARG A 45 -5.75 -20.10 -17.31
C ARG A 45 -6.09 -19.54 -15.94
N ILE A 46 -6.07 -18.22 -15.79
CA ILE A 46 -6.29 -17.56 -14.51
C ILE A 46 -7.24 -16.37 -14.64
N ILE A 47 -8.18 -16.25 -13.70
CA ILE A 47 -9.05 -15.08 -13.53
C ILE A 47 -8.45 -14.16 -12.49
N LEU A 48 -8.22 -12.89 -12.82
CA LEU A 48 -7.98 -11.83 -11.85
C LEU A 48 -9.31 -11.20 -11.43
N LYS A 49 -9.63 -11.21 -10.12
CA LYS A 49 -10.90 -10.69 -9.61
C LYS A 49 -10.74 -9.68 -8.46
N GLU A 50 -11.69 -8.77 -8.38
CA GLU A 50 -11.97 -7.95 -7.19
C GLU A 50 -13.34 -8.33 -6.64
N GLY A 51 -13.37 -8.91 -5.43
CA GLY A 51 -14.60 -9.52 -4.92
C GLY A 51 -15.10 -10.62 -5.86
N LYS A 52 -16.29 -10.40 -6.45
CA LYS A 52 -16.92 -11.27 -7.45
C LYS A 52 -16.97 -10.64 -8.84
N THR A 53 -16.05 -9.72 -9.13
CA THR A 53 -15.96 -9.05 -10.43
C THR A 53 -14.65 -9.40 -11.10
N ILE A 54 -14.72 -9.94 -12.32
CA ILE A 54 -13.58 -10.22 -13.18
C ILE A 54 -13.00 -8.90 -13.67
N LYS A 55 -11.71 -8.70 -13.43
CA LYS A 55 -10.93 -7.55 -13.93
C LYS A 55 -10.13 -7.89 -15.17
N ALA A 56 -9.64 -9.13 -15.25
CA ALA A 56 -8.94 -9.67 -16.40
C ALA A 56 -8.97 -11.20 -16.34
N VAL A 57 -8.72 -11.81 -17.49
CA VAL A 57 -8.34 -13.23 -17.56
C VAL A 57 -6.94 -13.33 -18.13
N GLY A 58 -6.26 -14.44 -17.94
CA GLY A 58 -4.90 -14.58 -18.43
C GLY A 58 -4.49 -16.02 -18.66
N VAL A 59 -3.43 -16.15 -19.45
CA VAL A 59 -2.74 -17.42 -19.68
C VAL A 59 -1.41 -17.35 -18.95
N ILE A 60 -1.14 -18.36 -18.11
CA ILE A 60 0.14 -18.51 -17.43
C ILE A 60 1.22 -18.76 -18.48
N GLU A 61 2.28 -17.97 -18.45
CA GLU A 61 3.35 -18.04 -19.44
C GLU A 61 4.72 -18.15 -18.77
N LYS A 62 5.72 -18.53 -19.57
CA LYS A 62 7.11 -18.55 -19.14
C LYS A 62 7.80 -17.25 -19.53
N ARG A 63 8.40 -16.55 -18.55
CA ARG A 63 9.27 -15.39 -18.79
C ARG A 63 10.66 -15.66 -18.20
N ASN A 64 11.70 -15.39 -18.98
CA ASN A 64 13.09 -15.58 -18.57
C ASN A 64 13.38 -16.95 -17.93
N GLY A 65 12.83 -18.02 -18.52
CA GLY A 65 13.06 -19.38 -18.01
C GLY A 65 12.16 -19.81 -16.84
N LYS A 66 11.33 -18.93 -16.27
CA LYS A 66 10.48 -19.22 -15.11
C LYS A 66 9.00 -19.03 -15.42
N VAL A 67 8.16 -19.86 -14.80
CA VAL A 67 6.69 -19.74 -14.83
C VAL A 67 6.20 -19.11 -13.53
N ASN A 68 6.70 -19.62 -12.41
CA ASN A 68 6.38 -19.20 -11.06
C ASN A 68 7.65 -19.15 -10.20
N GLY A 69 7.53 -18.58 -9.01
CA GLY A 69 8.63 -18.42 -8.07
C GLY A 69 8.17 -17.97 -6.69
N SER A 70 9.13 -17.91 -5.77
CA SER A 70 8.90 -17.43 -4.41
C SER A 70 10.16 -16.78 -3.85
N ASN A 71 10.02 -15.61 -3.23
CA ASN A 71 11.08 -14.84 -2.55
C ASN A 71 12.22 -14.27 -3.42
N ASP A 72 12.20 -14.51 -4.74
CA ASP A 72 13.20 -14.00 -5.68
C ASP A 72 12.82 -12.65 -6.32
N LEU A 73 11.53 -12.30 -6.36
CA LEU A 73 11.09 -10.94 -6.71
C LEU A 73 11.06 -10.05 -5.45
N LYS A 74 12.18 -9.36 -5.18
CA LYS A 74 12.34 -8.56 -3.95
C LYS A 74 11.29 -7.47 -3.77
N PHE A 75 10.78 -6.85 -4.82
CA PHE A 75 9.74 -5.83 -4.67
C PHE A 75 8.41 -6.37 -4.12
N LEU A 76 8.17 -7.69 -4.18
CA LEU A 76 7.01 -8.33 -3.56
C LEU A 76 7.19 -8.55 -2.04
N SER A 77 8.35 -8.22 -1.48
CA SER A 77 8.55 -8.26 -0.03
C SER A 77 7.81 -7.15 0.71
N ASP A 78 7.35 -6.13 -0.01
CA ASP A 78 6.66 -4.98 0.56
C ASP A 78 5.64 -4.39 -0.41
N ILE A 79 4.42 -4.93 -0.36
CA ILE A 79 3.24 -4.37 -1.04
C ILE A 79 2.41 -3.64 0.01
N ASP A 80 2.67 -2.36 0.25
CA ASP A 80 2.00 -1.56 1.30
C ASP A 80 2.14 -2.14 2.72
N GLY A 81 3.27 -2.75 3.04
CA GLY A 81 3.51 -3.45 4.31
C GLY A 81 3.30 -4.95 4.26
N TRP A 82 2.87 -5.48 3.12
CA TRP A 82 2.47 -6.88 2.98
C TRP A 82 3.52 -7.70 2.23
N LEU A 83 3.92 -8.81 2.84
CA LEU A 83 4.80 -9.80 2.23
C LEU A 83 3.99 -10.71 1.29
N MET A 84 4.31 -10.67 -0.01
CA MET A 84 3.58 -11.39 -1.07
C MET A 84 4.55 -12.25 -1.90
N PRO A 85 5.26 -13.21 -1.28
CA PRO A 85 6.49 -13.74 -1.84
C PRO A 85 6.26 -14.64 -3.06
N GLY A 86 5.10 -15.28 -3.17
CA GLY A 86 4.79 -16.22 -4.25
C GLY A 86 4.18 -15.52 -5.46
N TYR A 87 4.60 -15.92 -6.67
CA TYR A 87 4.08 -15.34 -7.90
C TYR A 87 4.10 -16.32 -9.09
N CYS A 88 3.37 -15.96 -10.14
CA CYS A 88 3.51 -16.53 -11.49
C CYS A 88 3.38 -15.44 -12.56
N PHE A 89 3.94 -15.69 -13.75
CA PHE A 89 3.82 -14.78 -14.90
C PHE A 89 2.54 -15.07 -15.69
N VAL A 90 1.88 -13.99 -16.10
CA VAL A 90 0.56 -14.06 -16.74
C VAL A 90 0.49 -13.10 -17.91
N LYS A 91 0.09 -13.64 -19.06
CA LYS A 91 -0.35 -12.86 -20.21
C LYS A 91 -1.83 -12.53 -20.06
N TYR A 92 -2.14 -11.28 -19.73
CA TYR A 92 -3.50 -10.82 -19.43
C TYR A 92 -4.28 -10.39 -20.68
N TYR A 93 -5.59 -10.58 -20.60
CA TYR A 93 -6.64 -10.15 -21.52
C TYR A 93 -7.65 -9.36 -20.69
N ILE A 94 -7.80 -8.08 -21.01
CA ILE A 94 -8.52 -7.13 -20.16
C ILE A 94 -9.84 -6.77 -20.85
N PRO A 95 -11.01 -7.15 -20.30
CA PRO A 95 -12.28 -6.73 -20.86
C PRO A 95 -12.45 -5.21 -20.72
N LYS A 96 -13.14 -4.59 -21.68
CA LYS A 96 -13.40 -3.13 -21.67
C LYS A 96 -14.08 -2.67 -20.38
N ASN A 97 -14.99 -3.49 -19.86
CA ASN A 97 -15.67 -3.27 -18.60
C ASN A 97 -15.45 -4.48 -17.68
N PRO A 98 -15.24 -4.26 -16.36
CA PRO A 98 -15.25 -5.35 -15.39
C PRO A 98 -16.56 -6.16 -15.46
N LEU A 99 -16.45 -7.49 -15.34
CA LEU A 99 -17.59 -8.40 -15.49
C LEU A 99 -17.99 -8.98 -14.13
N PRO A 100 -19.17 -8.65 -13.57
CA PRO A 100 -19.68 -9.32 -12.38
C PRO A 100 -19.94 -10.80 -12.68
N GLU A 101 -19.41 -11.69 -11.84
CA GLU A 101 -19.62 -13.14 -11.93
C GLU A 101 -19.93 -13.70 -10.53
N PRO A 102 -21.23 -13.81 -10.15
CA PRO A 102 -21.67 -14.24 -8.83
C PRO A 102 -21.16 -15.64 -8.41
N SER A 103 -20.82 -16.50 -9.37
CA SER A 103 -20.36 -17.86 -9.13
C SER A 103 -18.89 -17.94 -8.70
N LEU A 104 -18.14 -16.83 -8.75
CA LEU A 104 -16.78 -16.75 -8.20
C LEU A 104 -16.75 -16.94 -6.69
N THR A 105 -15.68 -17.56 -6.21
CA THR A 105 -15.46 -17.81 -4.79
C THR A 105 -14.74 -16.62 -4.14
N ILE A 106 -14.94 -16.44 -2.84
CA ILE A 106 -14.22 -15.44 -2.04
C ILE A 106 -12.93 -16.09 -1.48
N ALA A 107 -12.09 -16.61 -2.37
CA ALA A 107 -10.77 -17.16 -2.05
C ALA A 107 -9.66 -16.27 -2.63
N THR A 108 -8.46 -16.34 -2.03
CA THR A 108 -7.25 -15.67 -2.52
C THR A 108 -6.81 -16.29 -3.83
N ILE A 109 -6.51 -17.59 -3.86
CA ILE A 109 -6.25 -18.36 -5.07
C ILE A 109 -6.90 -19.74 -4.92
N THR A 110 -7.59 -20.23 -5.95
CA THR A 110 -8.17 -21.58 -5.97
C THR A 110 -8.45 -22.05 -7.40
N GLY A 111 -8.55 -23.36 -7.57
CA GLY A 111 -8.93 -23.99 -8.84
C GLY A 111 -10.41 -23.73 -9.20
N ILE A 112 -10.71 -23.75 -10.49
CA ILE A 112 -12.06 -23.59 -11.05
C ILE A 112 -12.47 -24.89 -11.73
N ASN A 113 -13.50 -25.53 -11.18
CA ASN A 113 -14.05 -26.76 -11.76
C ASN A 113 -15.36 -26.54 -12.53
N LYS A 114 -16.03 -25.40 -12.36
CA LYS A 114 -17.31 -25.07 -13.01
C LYS A 114 -17.11 -24.74 -14.49
N ASP A 115 -17.74 -25.50 -15.38
CA ASP A 115 -17.58 -25.33 -16.84
C ASP A 115 -18.11 -23.98 -17.35
N GLU A 116 -19.17 -23.45 -16.75
CA GLU A 116 -19.68 -22.10 -17.06
C GLU A 116 -18.58 -21.04 -16.94
N ILE A 117 -17.81 -21.07 -15.85
CA ILE A 117 -16.72 -20.10 -15.61
C ILE A 117 -15.56 -20.37 -16.59
N LYS A 118 -15.25 -21.64 -16.89
CA LYS A 118 -14.20 -21.99 -17.87
C LYS A 118 -14.55 -21.46 -19.27
N ASN A 119 -15.80 -21.59 -19.68
CA ASN A 119 -16.28 -21.09 -20.97
C ASN A 119 -16.15 -19.57 -21.05
N ILE A 120 -16.52 -18.82 -19.99
CA ILE A 120 -16.32 -17.37 -19.94
C ILE A 120 -14.84 -17.00 -20.13
N VAL A 121 -13.93 -17.72 -19.46
CA VAL A 121 -12.48 -17.47 -19.58
C VAL A 121 -12.00 -17.72 -21.00
N ASP A 122 -12.44 -18.81 -21.62
CA ASP A 122 -12.06 -19.18 -22.98
C ASP A 122 -12.59 -18.19 -23.99
N ASP A 123 -13.85 -17.79 -23.86
CA ASP A 123 -14.47 -16.77 -24.71
C ASP A 123 -13.73 -15.45 -24.62
N LEU A 124 -13.34 -15.01 -23.42
CA LEU A 124 -12.58 -13.78 -23.24
C LEU A 124 -11.17 -13.88 -23.85
N ILE A 125 -10.47 -15.01 -23.68
CA ILE A 125 -9.15 -15.21 -24.28
C ILE A 125 -9.22 -15.26 -25.81
N ASN A 126 -10.27 -15.85 -26.37
CA ASN A 126 -10.43 -16.01 -27.82
C ASN A 126 -10.88 -14.71 -28.51
N ASN A 127 -11.63 -13.86 -27.82
CA ASN A 127 -12.24 -12.67 -28.42
C ASN A 127 -11.53 -11.35 -28.06
N LEU A 128 -10.63 -11.34 -27.06
CA LEU A 128 -9.88 -10.14 -26.68
C LEU A 128 -8.43 -10.20 -27.18
N THR A 129 -7.88 -9.03 -27.46
CA THR A 129 -6.44 -8.89 -27.69
C THR A 129 -5.70 -8.95 -26.35
N PRO A 130 -4.61 -9.72 -26.25
CA PRO A 130 -3.80 -9.71 -25.04
C PRO A 130 -3.14 -8.35 -24.82
N LYS A 131 -2.88 -8.00 -23.56
CA LYS A 131 -2.02 -6.88 -23.20
C LYS A 131 -0.61 -7.16 -23.72
N GLU A 132 -0.15 -6.31 -24.63
CA GLU A 132 1.12 -6.50 -25.35
C GLU A 132 2.34 -6.11 -24.52
N THR A 133 2.19 -5.13 -23.63
CA THR A 133 3.31 -4.54 -22.89
C THR A 133 3.05 -4.52 -21.38
N TYR A 134 4.10 -4.88 -20.65
CA TYR A 134 4.19 -4.80 -19.20
C TYR A 134 5.33 -3.85 -18.83
N LEU A 135 5.21 -3.21 -17.67
CA LEU A 135 6.33 -2.51 -17.05
C LEU A 135 7.46 -3.51 -16.75
N PRO A 136 8.72 -3.09 -16.84
CA PRO A 136 9.83 -3.91 -16.39
C PRO A 136 9.68 -4.22 -14.90
N LEU A 137 10.06 -5.43 -14.48
CA LEU A 137 10.05 -5.78 -13.06
C LEU A 137 10.95 -4.80 -12.29
N PRO A 138 10.48 -4.26 -11.15
CA PRO A 138 11.27 -3.34 -10.35
C PRO A 138 12.60 -3.98 -9.93
N ASN A 139 13.68 -3.21 -10.07
CA ASN A 139 14.96 -3.58 -9.49
C ASN A 139 14.86 -3.54 -7.95
N PRO A 140 15.61 -4.40 -7.23
CA PRO A 140 15.70 -4.32 -5.78
C PRO A 140 16.10 -2.91 -5.32
N THR A 141 15.47 -2.48 -4.24
CA THR A 141 15.80 -1.24 -3.51
C THR A 141 16.86 -1.52 -2.44
N ASN A 142 17.42 -0.47 -1.85
CA ASN A 142 18.42 -0.61 -0.79
C ASN A 142 17.78 -0.39 0.58
N ASP A 143 18.20 -1.21 1.55
CA ASP A 143 17.82 -1.06 2.94
C ASP A 143 18.33 0.27 3.50
N VAL A 144 17.49 0.95 4.29
CA VAL A 144 17.83 2.18 5.01
C VAL A 144 18.03 1.85 6.49
N ARG A 145 19.26 1.96 6.99
CA ARG A 145 19.58 1.63 8.38
C ARG A 145 19.28 2.82 9.29
N ASP A 146 19.21 2.55 10.59
CA ASP A 146 18.96 3.59 11.60
C ASP A 146 20.04 4.68 11.60
N PHE A 147 21.28 4.29 11.31
CA PHE A 147 22.37 5.24 11.13
C PHE A 147 22.10 6.21 9.96
N ASP A 148 21.61 5.69 8.83
CA ASP A 148 21.30 6.48 7.64
C ASP A 148 20.13 7.46 7.93
N ILE A 149 19.14 7.03 8.72
CA ILE A 149 18.05 7.90 9.21
C ILE A 149 18.60 9.04 10.07
N ILE A 150 19.49 8.75 11.02
CA ILE A 150 20.05 9.77 11.92
C ILE A 150 20.82 10.81 11.12
N GLU A 151 21.73 10.36 10.24
CA GLU A 151 22.52 11.27 9.40
C GLU A 151 21.64 12.18 8.55
N GLU A 152 20.61 11.61 7.91
CA GLU A 152 19.75 12.37 7.03
C GLU A 152 18.86 13.37 7.78
N LEU A 153 18.32 12.99 8.94
CA LEU A 153 17.57 13.92 9.79
C LEU A 153 18.44 15.11 10.24
N VAL A 154 19.73 14.88 10.52
CA VAL A 154 20.67 15.98 10.80
C VAL A 154 20.83 16.90 9.59
N LYS A 155 20.96 16.35 8.37
CA LYS A 155 21.01 17.15 7.14
C LYS A 155 19.72 17.94 6.90
N PHE A 156 18.57 17.41 7.33
CA PHE A 156 17.29 18.11 7.29
C PHE A 156 17.12 19.18 8.39
N GLY A 157 18.11 19.38 9.26
CA GLY A 157 18.14 20.46 10.24
C GLY A 157 17.78 20.05 11.66
N LEU A 158 17.59 18.76 11.96
CA LEU A 158 17.43 18.31 13.34
C LEU A 158 18.79 18.29 14.05
N SER A 159 18.79 18.64 15.34
CA SER A 159 20.00 18.47 16.14
C SER A 159 20.34 16.97 16.27
N PRO A 160 21.62 16.58 16.38
CA PRO A 160 22.01 15.17 16.53
C PRO A 160 21.30 14.46 17.69
N SER A 161 21.06 15.16 18.80
CA SER A 161 20.32 14.61 19.94
C SER A 161 18.85 14.31 19.58
N ARG A 162 18.19 15.20 18.84
CA ARG A 162 16.80 14.98 18.39
C ARG A 162 16.71 13.90 17.32
N SER A 163 17.64 13.86 16.37
CA SER A 163 17.70 12.78 15.36
C SER A 163 17.85 11.40 16.00
N LYS A 164 18.67 11.27 17.06
CA LYS A 164 18.76 10.03 17.85
C LYS A 164 17.43 9.68 18.53
N LYS A 165 16.74 10.64 19.14
CA LYS A 165 15.41 10.42 19.74
C LYS A 165 14.38 9.95 18.72
N VAL A 166 14.39 10.50 17.49
CA VAL A 166 13.53 10.02 16.40
C VAL A 166 13.84 8.56 16.07
N SER A 167 15.12 8.22 15.89
CA SER A 167 15.55 6.84 15.62
C SER A 167 15.12 5.88 16.74
N GLU A 168 15.35 6.23 18.00
CA GLU A 168 14.91 5.43 19.16
C GLU A 168 13.38 5.23 19.18
N GLN A 169 12.61 6.27 18.85
CA GLN A 169 11.16 6.16 18.78
C GLN A 169 10.71 5.30 17.60
N ILE A 170 11.37 5.38 16.44
CA ILE A 170 11.14 4.45 15.33
C ILE A 170 11.41 3.01 15.77
N SER A 171 12.49 2.74 16.50
CA SER A 171 12.78 1.39 17.02
C SER A 171 11.67 0.88 17.96
N ARG A 172 11.12 1.74 18.82
CA ARG A 172 9.97 1.42 19.68
C ARG A 172 8.70 1.11 18.88
N ILE A 173 8.41 1.93 17.87
CA ILE A 173 7.27 1.72 16.96
C ILE A 173 7.45 0.40 16.21
N ARG A 174 8.64 0.10 15.70
CA ARG A 174 8.94 -1.18 15.04
C ARG A 174 8.70 -2.37 15.95
N LEU A 175 9.13 -2.28 17.20
CA LEU A 175 8.92 -3.35 18.18
C LEU A 175 7.43 -3.62 18.39
N LEU A 176 6.64 -2.57 18.64
CA LEU A 176 5.21 -2.68 18.87
C LEU A 176 4.44 -3.13 17.63
N ALA A 177 4.70 -2.50 16.48
CA ALA A 177 4.08 -2.89 15.21
C ALA A 177 4.44 -4.33 14.82
N SER A 178 5.68 -4.77 15.07
CA SER A 178 6.07 -6.16 14.86
C SER A 178 5.36 -7.13 15.80
N TYR A 179 5.11 -6.73 17.05
CA TYR A 179 4.34 -7.52 18.00
C TYR A 179 2.90 -7.70 17.50
N TYR A 180 2.24 -6.59 17.14
CA TYR A 180 0.89 -6.61 16.54
C TYR A 180 0.83 -7.45 15.27
N TYR A 181 1.76 -7.23 14.35
CA TYR A 181 1.76 -7.92 13.06
C TYR A 181 1.88 -9.45 13.21
N ARG A 182 2.63 -9.93 14.20
CA ARG A 182 2.95 -11.36 14.36
C ARG A 182 2.09 -12.11 15.36
N ASN A 183 1.55 -11.43 16.38
CA ASN A 183 0.94 -12.11 17.53
C ASN A 183 -0.54 -11.79 17.73
N ILE A 184 -1.08 -10.79 17.02
CA ILE A 184 -2.45 -10.33 17.19
C ILE A 184 -3.20 -10.49 15.86
N SER A 185 -4.49 -10.85 15.93
CA SER A 185 -5.31 -10.86 14.73
C SER A 185 -5.46 -9.42 14.20
N TRP A 186 -5.22 -9.20 12.91
CA TRP A 186 -5.10 -7.83 12.39
C TRP A 186 -6.40 -7.02 12.45
N ASP A 187 -7.56 -7.66 12.55
CA ASP A 187 -8.86 -7.01 12.77
C ASP A 187 -9.05 -6.52 14.22
N GLU A 188 -8.22 -6.99 15.16
CA GLU A 188 -8.20 -6.49 16.53
C GLU A 188 -7.40 -5.20 16.68
N VAL A 189 -6.41 -4.95 15.80
CA VAL A 189 -5.58 -3.74 15.83
C VAL A 189 -6.28 -2.63 15.05
N ARG A 190 -7.07 -1.83 15.76
CA ARG A 190 -7.97 -0.85 15.15
C ARG A 190 -7.29 0.49 14.90
N GLU A 191 -7.98 1.35 14.15
CA GLU A 191 -7.50 2.68 13.74
C GLU A 191 -7.08 3.55 14.94
N HIS A 192 -7.82 3.53 16.05
CA HIS A 192 -7.52 4.34 17.22
C HIS A 192 -6.25 3.88 17.96
N GLU A 193 -5.97 2.58 18.03
CA GLU A 193 -4.72 2.05 18.60
C GLU A 193 -3.53 2.40 17.70
N THR A 194 -3.69 2.19 16.39
CA THR A 194 -2.71 2.57 15.38
C THR A 194 -2.35 4.04 15.48
N ARG A 195 -3.37 4.91 15.57
CA ARG A 195 -3.22 6.35 15.74
C ARG A 195 -2.48 6.69 17.03
N SER A 196 -2.92 6.14 18.16
CA SER A 196 -2.45 6.53 19.49
C SER A 196 -1.07 5.98 19.83
N PHE A 197 -0.77 4.75 19.43
CA PHE A 197 0.44 4.04 19.85
C PHE A 197 1.54 4.01 18.80
N LEU A 198 1.24 4.28 17.52
CA LEU A 198 2.23 4.25 16.45
C LEU A 198 2.40 5.63 15.79
N VAL A 199 1.31 6.26 15.34
CA VAL A 199 1.38 7.52 14.57
C VAL A 199 1.72 8.71 15.46
N ILE A 200 0.95 8.97 16.53
CA ILE A 200 1.17 10.13 17.41
C ILE A 200 2.59 10.12 18.00
N PRO A 201 3.12 9.01 18.55
CA PRO A 201 4.47 8.98 19.07
C PRO A 201 5.54 9.32 18.03
N LEU A 202 5.36 8.92 16.76
CA LEU A 202 6.25 9.32 15.67
C LEU A 202 6.23 10.83 15.45
N LEU A 203 5.03 11.42 15.36
CA LEU A 203 4.87 12.87 15.14
C LEU A 203 5.51 13.69 16.26
N LEU A 204 5.34 13.26 17.51
CA LEU A 204 5.96 13.91 18.67
C LEU A 204 7.48 13.75 18.69
N ALA A 205 8.02 12.64 18.20
CA ALA A 205 9.47 12.47 18.09
C ALA A 205 10.07 13.32 16.96
N LEU A 206 9.39 13.41 15.81
CA LEU A 206 9.69 14.38 14.75
C LEU A 206 9.54 15.82 15.26
N GLY A 207 8.78 15.98 16.34
CA GLY A 207 8.64 17.13 17.23
C GLY A 207 7.71 18.20 16.73
N TRP A 208 6.59 17.73 16.20
CA TRP A 208 5.34 18.45 16.25
C TRP A 208 4.88 18.63 17.71
N PRO A 209 4.54 19.85 18.13
CA PRO A 209 3.92 20.06 19.44
C PRO A 209 2.52 19.43 19.49
N GLU A 210 2.14 18.84 20.62
CA GLU A 210 0.80 18.28 20.84
C GLU A 210 -0.30 19.32 20.59
N GLN A 211 -0.03 20.59 20.91
CA GLN A 211 -0.96 21.69 20.72
C GLN A 211 -1.27 21.94 19.23
N ASN A 212 -0.39 21.54 18.32
CA ASN A 212 -0.55 21.69 16.88
C ASN A 212 -1.27 20.49 16.25
N ILE A 213 -1.45 19.40 17.00
CA ILE A 213 -2.06 18.16 16.50
C ILE A 213 -3.51 18.10 16.98
N LYS A 214 -4.44 17.91 16.05
CA LYS A 214 -5.83 17.55 16.36
C LYS A 214 -6.15 16.16 15.88
N ILE A 215 -6.47 15.32 16.85
CA ILE A 215 -7.07 14.02 16.62
C ILE A 215 -8.56 14.21 16.40
N GLU A 216 -9.11 13.51 15.42
CA GLU A 216 -10.55 13.47 15.18
C GLU A 216 -11.15 14.86 14.86
N TYR A 217 -10.47 15.60 13.98
CA TYR A 217 -10.85 16.95 13.60
C TYR A 217 -12.12 16.98 12.74
N PRO A 218 -13.15 17.77 13.10
CA PRO A 218 -14.39 17.85 12.34
C PRO A 218 -14.18 18.53 10.99
N ASN A 219 -14.77 17.96 9.94
CA ASN A 219 -14.78 18.49 8.58
C ASN A 219 -16.20 18.38 8.00
N PRO A 220 -16.64 19.27 7.10
CA PRO A 220 -17.95 19.12 6.46
C PRO A 220 -18.17 17.77 5.77
N SER A 221 -17.09 17.13 5.31
CA SER A 221 -17.15 15.82 4.65
C SER A 221 -16.93 14.64 5.61
N GLY A 222 -16.85 14.87 6.93
CA GLY A 222 -16.66 13.81 7.94
C GLY A 222 -15.70 14.17 9.07
N LYS A 223 -14.91 13.21 9.54
CA LYS A 223 -13.95 13.40 10.62
C LYS A 223 -12.56 13.00 10.13
N ILE A 224 -11.61 13.91 10.23
CA ILE A 224 -10.21 13.66 9.89
C ILE A 224 -9.55 13.01 11.11
N ASP A 225 -8.86 11.89 10.91
CA ASP A 225 -8.19 11.17 11.99
C ASP A 225 -7.12 12.00 12.71
N ILE A 226 -6.24 12.65 11.94
CA ILE A 226 -5.29 13.62 12.47
C ILE A 226 -5.15 14.80 11.50
N ALA A 227 -5.33 16.02 12.01
CA ALA A 227 -5.00 17.27 11.33
C ALA A 227 -3.87 17.98 12.07
N ILE A 228 -2.83 18.39 11.35
CA ILE A 228 -1.66 19.07 11.90
C ILE A 228 -1.63 20.51 11.40
N PHE A 229 -1.54 21.44 12.34
CA PHE A 229 -1.55 22.88 12.11
C PHE A 229 -0.16 23.48 12.31
N ASN A 230 0.15 24.57 11.60
CA ASN A 230 1.42 25.29 11.78
C ASN A 230 1.50 26.11 13.08
N LYS A 231 0.38 26.28 13.79
CA LYS A 231 0.28 27.02 15.06
C LYS A 231 -0.54 26.24 16.09
N PRO A 232 -0.36 26.50 17.39
CA PRO A 232 -1.14 25.87 18.45
C PRO A 232 -2.64 26.05 18.26
N PHE A 233 -3.40 24.96 18.41
CA PHE A 233 -4.80 24.97 18.07
C PHE A 233 -5.67 25.77 19.04
N LYS A 234 -6.35 26.80 18.53
CA LYS A 234 -7.33 27.60 19.27
C LYS A 234 -8.67 27.56 18.54
N SER A 235 -9.66 26.90 19.15
CA SER A 235 -10.95 26.54 18.52
C SER A 235 -11.76 27.72 17.96
N LYS A 236 -11.51 28.94 18.43
CA LYS A 236 -12.22 30.15 17.98
C LYS A 236 -11.47 30.99 16.94
N GLU A 237 -10.19 30.71 16.69
CA GLU A 237 -9.30 31.60 15.93
C GLU A 237 -8.64 30.92 14.73
N ILE A 238 -8.61 29.59 14.68
CA ILE A 238 -7.89 28.88 13.63
C ILE A 238 -8.75 28.71 12.39
N SER A 239 -8.28 29.37 11.34
CA SER A 239 -8.71 29.12 9.97
C SER A 239 -8.23 27.75 9.51
N ASN A 240 -9.06 27.04 8.75
CA ASN A 240 -8.63 25.86 7.98
C ASN A 240 -7.40 26.15 7.08
N SER A 241 -7.10 27.41 6.77
CA SER A 241 -5.88 27.79 6.06
C SER A 241 -4.58 27.54 6.83
N GLU A 242 -4.62 27.23 8.12
CA GLU A 242 -3.44 26.93 8.94
C GLU A 242 -3.15 25.41 9.05
N CYS A 243 -4.04 24.57 8.53
CA CYS A 243 -3.81 23.12 8.44
C CYS A 243 -2.81 22.82 7.32
N LYS A 244 -1.77 22.04 7.65
CA LYS A 244 -0.66 21.71 6.75
C LYS A 244 -0.62 20.26 6.34
N ILE A 245 -1.00 19.36 7.25
CA ILE A 245 -0.96 17.92 7.01
C ILE A 245 -2.27 17.32 7.50
N ILE A 246 -2.85 16.47 6.66
CA ILE A 246 -3.94 15.56 7.05
C ILE A 246 -3.38 14.15 7.01
N ILE A 247 -3.62 13.39 8.08
CA ILE A 247 -3.23 11.99 8.17
C ILE A 247 -4.50 11.17 8.39
N GLU A 248 -4.73 10.24 7.47
CA GLU A 248 -5.79 9.24 7.58
C GLU A 248 -5.17 7.91 8.05
N THR A 249 -5.72 7.37 9.13
CA THR A 249 -5.25 6.14 9.75
C THR A 249 -6.11 4.95 9.31
N LYS A 250 -5.50 3.77 9.26
CA LYS A 250 -6.15 2.51 8.93
C LYS A 250 -5.72 1.41 9.90
N GLY A 251 -6.61 0.46 10.15
CA GLY A 251 -6.26 -0.77 10.88
C GLY A 251 -5.30 -1.65 10.09
N PHE A 252 -4.71 -2.65 10.76
CA PHE A 252 -3.73 -3.53 10.11
C PHE A 252 -4.35 -4.42 9.03
N ASP A 253 -5.65 -4.69 9.11
CA ASP A 253 -6.38 -5.50 8.13
C ASP A 253 -6.77 -4.75 6.83
N LYS A 254 -6.61 -3.41 6.81
CA LYS A 254 -7.03 -2.54 5.70
C LYS A 254 -5.86 -2.12 4.81
N GLY A 255 -6.13 -2.01 3.52
CA GLY A 255 -5.20 -1.44 2.55
C GLY A 255 -5.14 0.09 2.63
N LEU A 256 -4.00 0.68 2.28
CA LEU A 256 -3.82 2.13 2.24
C LEU A 256 -4.40 2.79 0.97
N GLY A 257 -4.80 2.02 -0.04
CA GLY A 257 -5.20 2.54 -1.35
C GLY A 257 -6.55 3.27 -1.40
N LEU A 258 -7.57 2.78 -0.67
CA LEU A 258 -8.91 3.38 -0.69
C LEU A 258 -9.02 4.71 0.04
N ALA A 259 -8.10 5.00 0.95
CA ALA A 259 -8.18 6.14 1.86
C ALA A 259 -7.90 7.49 1.16
N LEU A 260 -7.35 7.47 -0.06
CA LEU A 260 -7.02 8.70 -0.78
C LEU A 260 -8.26 9.50 -1.15
N SER A 261 -9.31 8.87 -1.69
CA SER A 261 -10.52 9.60 -2.13
C SER A 261 -11.22 10.34 -0.99
N GLN A 262 -11.23 9.74 0.20
CA GLN A 262 -11.74 10.36 1.41
C GLN A 262 -10.88 11.57 1.82
N ALA A 263 -9.55 11.40 1.86
CA ALA A 263 -8.63 12.47 2.21
C ALA A 263 -8.63 13.63 1.18
N GLU A 264 -8.79 13.33 -0.11
CA GLU A 264 -8.99 14.33 -1.17
C GLU A 264 -10.27 15.13 -0.94
N GLY A 265 -11.35 14.47 -0.51
CA GLY A 265 -12.60 15.13 -0.11
C GLY A 265 -12.36 16.16 1.00
N TYR A 266 -11.60 15.79 2.04
CA TYR A 266 -11.23 16.71 3.11
C TYR A 266 -10.39 17.88 2.62
N SER A 267 -9.42 17.62 1.74
CA SER A 267 -8.44 18.61 1.27
C SER A 267 -9.07 19.86 0.66
N LYS A 268 -10.26 19.75 0.07
CA LYS A 268 -11.02 20.87 -0.54
C LYS A 268 -11.32 22.00 0.45
N HIS A 269 -11.31 21.71 1.75
CA HIS A 269 -11.58 22.69 2.80
C HIS A 269 -10.31 23.35 3.37
N PHE A 270 -9.12 22.97 2.92
CA PHE A 270 -7.83 23.40 3.45
C PHE A 270 -6.95 23.99 2.34
N PRO A 271 -7.05 25.30 2.05
CA PRO A 271 -6.42 25.91 0.88
C PRO A 271 -4.89 25.95 0.92
N LYS A 272 -4.27 25.74 2.09
CA LYS A 272 -2.80 25.69 2.26
C LYS A 272 -2.30 24.30 2.69
N LEU A 273 -3.10 23.26 2.47
CA LEU A 273 -2.71 21.90 2.76
C LEU A 273 -1.50 21.53 1.90
N GLU A 274 -0.44 21.04 2.53
CA GLU A 274 0.78 20.65 1.84
C GLU A 274 0.82 19.15 1.57
N LEU A 275 0.29 18.36 2.50
CA LEU A 275 0.46 16.91 2.53
C LEU A 275 -0.80 16.19 2.96
N ILE A 276 -1.05 15.06 2.28
CA ILE A 276 -1.92 13.99 2.77
C ILE A 276 -1.03 12.80 3.07
N ALA A 277 -1.18 12.21 4.26
CA ALA A 277 -0.54 10.96 4.61
C ALA A 277 -1.58 9.87 4.86
N LEU A 278 -1.40 8.70 4.26
CA LEU A 278 -2.20 7.50 4.53
C LEU A 278 -1.32 6.51 5.27
N THR A 279 -1.78 5.99 6.41
CA THR A 279 -0.93 5.14 7.25
C THR A 279 -1.70 4.09 8.04
N ASN A 280 -1.04 2.96 8.30
CA ASN A 280 -1.45 1.95 9.29
C ASN A 280 -0.46 1.95 10.49
N GLY A 281 0.19 3.08 10.75
CA GLY A 281 1.11 3.28 11.86
C GLY A 281 2.56 2.91 11.57
N TYR A 282 2.81 1.89 10.75
CA TYR A 282 4.16 1.50 10.33
C TYR A 282 4.42 1.72 8.85
N CYS A 283 3.42 1.66 7.98
CA CYS A 283 3.53 2.10 6.59
C CYS A 283 2.98 3.52 6.43
N TYR A 284 3.67 4.38 5.67
CA TYR A 284 3.18 5.73 5.32
C TYR A 284 3.29 5.94 3.82
N LYS A 285 2.19 6.37 3.20
CA LYS A 285 2.16 6.93 1.85
C LYS A 285 1.94 8.43 1.95
N ILE A 286 2.88 9.19 1.41
CA ILE A 286 2.81 10.65 1.41
C ILE A 286 2.39 11.13 0.03
N PHE A 287 1.35 11.94 -0.03
CA PHE A 287 0.85 12.57 -1.23
C PHE A 287 1.09 14.07 -1.19
N LYS A 288 1.46 14.63 -2.34
CA LYS A 288 1.60 16.08 -2.56
C LYS A 288 0.69 16.51 -3.70
N PHE A 289 0.18 17.74 -3.60
CA PHE A 289 -0.59 18.33 -4.67
C PHE A 289 0.35 18.81 -5.79
N LYS A 290 0.28 18.17 -6.96
CA LYS A 290 1.07 18.47 -8.16
C LYS A 290 0.18 18.29 -9.38
N ASN A 291 0.33 19.12 -10.40
CA ASN A 291 -0.45 19.01 -11.65
C ASN A 291 -1.97 18.89 -11.40
N GLU A 292 -2.49 19.73 -10.49
CA GLU A 292 -3.92 19.78 -10.13
C GLU A 292 -4.50 18.50 -9.48
N LYS A 293 -3.65 17.58 -9.01
CA LYS A 293 -4.08 16.36 -8.32
C LYS A 293 -3.13 15.97 -7.19
N TRP A 294 -3.59 15.09 -6.32
CA TRP A 294 -2.72 14.48 -5.29
C TRP A 294 -1.95 13.32 -5.91
N GLU A 295 -0.62 13.41 -5.91
CA GLU A 295 0.27 12.38 -6.43
C GLU A 295 1.10 11.78 -5.29
N LEU A 296 1.31 10.46 -5.34
CA LEU A 296 2.19 9.77 -4.40
C LEU A 296 3.62 10.32 -4.56
N ASP A 297 4.18 10.88 -3.49
CA ASP A 297 5.50 11.51 -3.48
C ASP A 297 6.56 10.61 -2.86
N SER A 298 6.22 9.94 -1.75
CA SER A 298 7.14 9.03 -1.06
C SER A 298 6.40 7.96 -0.25
N TYR A 299 7.12 6.89 0.05
CA TYR A 299 6.65 5.76 0.85
C TYR A 299 7.69 5.29 1.87
N ILE A 300 7.25 4.88 3.05
CA ILE A 300 8.07 4.14 4.00
C ILE A 300 7.28 2.98 4.60
N ASN A 301 7.93 1.84 4.75
CA ASN A 301 7.58 0.79 5.68
C ASN A 301 8.58 0.84 6.84
N LEU A 302 8.15 1.26 8.02
CA LEU A 302 9.03 1.37 9.18
C LEU A 302 9.60 0.00 9.59
N LEU A 303 8.92 -1.12 9.31
CA LEU A 303 9.45 -2.46 9.64
C LEU A 303 10.61 -2.87 8.72
N ASN A 304 10.63 -2.37 7.49
CA ASN A 304 11.67 -2.64 6.52
C ASN A 304 11.90 -1.42 5.60
N PRO A 305 12.52 -0.34 6.11
CA PRO A 305 12.63 0.91 5.37
C PRO A 305 13.57 0.76 4.17
N GLN A 306 13.14 1.26 3.02
CA GLN A 306 13.86 1.20 1.74
C GLN A 306 14.14 2.60 1.23
N ASP A 307 15.20 2.78 0.44
CA ASP A 307 15.59 4.06 -0.15
C ASP A 307 14.59 4.57 -1.20
N LYS A 308 13.82 3.65 -1.79
CA LYS A 308 12.75 3.88 -2.78
C LYS A 308 11.53 3.03 -2.44
N TYR A 309 10.38 3.39 -3.01
CA TYR A 309 9.21 2.52 -2.92
C TYR A 309 9.43 1.24 -3.74
N PRO A 310 9.38 0.03 -3.15
CA PRO A 310 9.77 -1.19 -3.88
C PRO A 310 8.91 -1.47 -5.12
N ILE A 311 7.61 -1.18 -5.06
CA ILE A 311 6.70 -1.42 -6.19
C ILE A 311 6.92 -0.43 -7.32
N PHE A 312 7.20 0.84 -7.02
CA PHE A 312 7.42 1.87 -8.02
C PHE A 312 8.70 2.65 -7.68
N PRO A 313 9.89 2.17 -8.11
CA PRO A 313 11.18 2.77 -7.72
C PRO A 313 11.42 4.20 -8.24
N SER A 314 10.51 4.76 -9.04
CA SER A 314 10.48 6.19 -9.36
C SER A 314 9.98 7.05 -8.18
N ILE A 315 9.32 6.45 -7.20
CA ILE A 315 8.81 7.09 -5.99
C ILE A 315 9.87 7.00 -4.88
N SER A 316 10.07 8.11 -4.18
CA SER A 316 11.08 8.21 -3.11
C SER A 316 10.72 7.33 -1.91
N GLY A 317 11.73 6.87 -1.17
CA GLY A 317 11.53 5.98 -0.03
C GLY A 317 11.57 6.67 1.33
N ALA A 318 12.13 5.93 2.29
CA ALA A 318 12.07 6.18 3.73
C ALA A 318 12.49 7.60 4.14
N LEU A 319 13.66 8.04 3.66
CA LEU A 319 14.25 9.30 4.08
C LEU A 319 13.42 10.51 3.65
N ASN A 320 12.92 10.51 2.40
CA ASN A 320 12.02 11.56 1.92
C ASN A 320 10.67 11.54 2.62
N THR A 321 10.15 10.36 2.98
CA THR A 321 8.92 10.29 3.78
C THR A 321 9.10 10.93 5.15
N LEU A 322 10.20 10.64 5.85
CA LEU A 322 10.50 11.29 7.14
C LEU A 322 10.70 12.80 6.99
N GLN A 323 11.42 13.23 5.95
CA GLN A 323 11.60 14.66 5.63
C GLN A 323 10.27 15.38 5.47
N ASN A 324 9.34 14.77 4.71
CA ASN A 324 8.03 15.36 4.46
C ASN A 324 7.21 15.52 5.74
N LEU A 325 7.38 14.63 6.73
CA LEU A 325 6.65 14.67 7.99
C LEU A 325 7.26 15.61 9.04
N LEU A 326 8.41 16.22 8.79
CA LEU A 326 9.02 17.17 9.73
C LEU A 326 8.21 18.48 9.83
N PRO A 327 8.19 19.12 11.02
CA PRO A 327 7.74 20.50 11.15
C PRO A 327 8.59 21.43 10.28
N LYS A 328 7.96 22.37 9.59
CA LYS A 328 8.60 23.39 8.76
C LYS A 328 8.42 24.78 9.33
#